data_AF-H5U1Z5-F1
#
_entry.id   AF-H5U1Z5-F1
#
_cell.length_a   1.000
_cell.length_b   1.000
_cell.length_c   1.000
_cell.angle_alpha   90.00
_cell.angle_beta   90.00
_cell.angle_gamma   90.00
#
_symmetry.space_group_name_H-M   'P 1'
#
loop_
_entity.id
_entity.type
_entity.pdbx_description
1 polymer ?
#
loop_
_entity_poly.entity_id
_entity_poly.type
_entity_poly.pdbx_seq_one_letter_code
_entity_poly.pdbx_strand_id
1 'polypeptide(L)'
;SARETFSAFAHPERSRPVAATMVLVVALIGAGSLVWTGQLAPDGTYRAIPGYWQQTADWLRDHADGDDPDDNNPDDNNAAHPGRALVVPGAPFADQLWGLTRDEPLQPLSTTPWAVRDAIPLTPPGAIRAMDSVQRDIAAGRPSPGLAATLAGQGIDFVVLRADLDPETSRSARPLLAQQTLTGSPGLRRVATFGPRVGPPSARGVVRDNGLRPDMPAIQIFAVDHGGNSDAASFPGTGPMLTDTASAARISGGPESIAAVQDLRARLGMAPLGPSILESDAARAGLENAPLVVTDTPADRETDFGRVDDHSSAIRAPGDARRTQNAAPDYPVDGQPLVEGQWLLDNAPGEVSV
;
A
#
# COMPACT_ATOMS: atom_id res chain seq x y z
N SER A 1 52.25 44.49 9.11
CA SER A 1 53.18 43.87 10.10
C SER A 1 52.42 42.89 10.98
N ALA A 2 53.01 41.78 11.46
CA ALA A 2 52.32 40.82 12.35
C ALA A 2 51.69 41.51 13.59
N ARG A 3 52.35 42.56 14.11
CA ARG A 3 51.83 43.40 15.21
C ARG A 3 50.54 44.16 14.86
N GLU A 4 50.39 44.53 13.61
CA GLU A 4 49.26 45.31 13.08
C GLU A 4 48.02 44.44 12.95
N THR A 5 48.18 43.21 12.44
CA THR A 5 47.15 42.16 12.42
C THR A 5 46.74 41.76 13.83
N PHE A 6 47.69 41.57 14.76
CA PHE A 6 47.36 41.28 16.16
C PHE A 6 46.58 42.43 16.84
N SER A 7 46.93 43.69 16.55
CA SER A 7 46.18 44.84 17.11
C SER A 7 44.76 44.95 16.54
N ALA A 8 44.57 44.58 15.26
CA ALA A 8 43.28 44.60 14.59
C ALA A 8 42.32 43.51 15.09
N PHE A 9 42.85 42.33 15.47
CA PHE A 9 42.08 41.28 16.14
C PHE A 9 41.77 41.61 17.61
N ALA A 10 42.61 42.40 18.28
CA ALA A 10 42.37 42.85 19.65
C ALA A 10 41.31 43.95 19.78
N HIS A 11 41.03 44.69 18.69
CA HIS A 11 40.02 45.76 18.61
C HIS A 11 39.18 45.60 17.33
N PRO A 12 38.37 44.54 17.21
CA PRO A 12 37.58 44.25 16.00
C PRO A 12 36.61 45.38 15.65
N GLU A 13 36.17 46.18 16.63
CA GLU A 13 35.34 47.38 16.45
C GLU A 13 36.04 48.49 15.66
N ARG A 14 37.38 48.46 15.56
CA ARG A 14 38.19 49.43 14.81
C ARG A 14 38.63 48.93 13.43
N SER A 15 38.28 47.69 13.05
CA SER A 15 38.67 47.08 11.77
C SER A 15 37.50 46.32 11.11
N ARG A 16 36.87 46.97 10.12
CA ARG A 16 35.79 46.37 9.29
C ARG A 16 36.12 44.98 8.72
N PRO A 17 37.31 44.71 8.15
CA PRO A 17 37.60 43.37 7.64
C PRO A 17 37.68 42.32 8.75
N VAL A 18 38.21 42.67 9.93
CA VAL A 18 38.27 41.73 11.07
C VAL A 18 36.87 41.42 11.61
N ALA A 19 36.03 42.45 11.77
CA ALA A 19 34.63 42.25 12.17
C ALA A 19 33.88 41.36 11.16
N ALA A 20 34.07 41.59 9.84
CA ALA A 20 33.48 40.76 8.79
C ALA A 20 33.99 39.31 8.85
N THR A 21 35.29 39.09 9.06
CA THR A 21 35.87 37.75 9.24
C THR A 21 35.29 37.06 10.48
N MET A 22 35.15 37.75 11.61
CA MET A 22 34.55 37.18 12.81
C MET A 22 33.09 36.77 12.58
N VAL A 23 32.29 37.63 11.94
CA VAL A 23 30.91 37.31 11.57
C VAL A 23 30.86 36.08 10.65
N LEU A 24 31.76 36.01 9.67
CA LEU A 24 31.82 34.88 8.75
C LEU A 24 32.23 33.58 9.46
N VAL A 25 33.18 33.63 10.39
CA VAL A 25 33.56 32.47 11.21
C VAL A 25 32.39 32.02 12.09
N VAL A 26 31.70 32.95 12.76
CA VAL A 26 30.50 32.63 13.55
C VAL A 26 29.39 32.07 12.67
N ALA A 27 29.19 32.59 11.47
CA ALA A 27 28.20 32.07 10.52
C ALA A 27 28.58 30.68 10.00
N LEU A 28 29.86 30.42 9.73
CA LEU A 28 30.36 29.11 9.29
C LEU A 28 30.26 28.07 10.41
N ILE A 29 30.53 28.49 11.66
CA ILE A 29 30.24 27.69 12.84
C ILE A 29 28.70 27.48 12.94
N GLY A 30 27.88 28.52 12.90
CA GLY A 30 26.42 28.35 12.95
C GLY A 30 25.88 27.38 11.88
N ALA A 31 26.36 27.49 10.64
CA ALA A 31 25.92 26.67 9.52
C ALA A 31 26.39 25.21 9.59
N GLY A 32 27.57 24.95 10.15
CA GLY A 32 28.10 23.60 10.29
C GLY A 32 27.66 22.86 11.56
N SER A 33 26.78 23.45 12.38
CA SER A 33 26.47 22.95 13.72
C SER A 33 26.12 21.47 13.75
N LEU A 34 25.30 21.01 12.79
CA LEU A 34 24.89 19.60 12.68
C LEU A 34 26.07 18.62 12.60
N VAL A 35 27.21 19.05 12.02
CA VAL A 35 28.41 18.21 11.85
C VAL A 35 29.06 17.88 13.18
N TRP A 36 29.44 18.89 13.96
CA TRP A 36 30.14 18.64 15.24
C TRP A 36 29.21 18.43 16.43
N THR A 37 27.91 18.72 16.31
CA THR A 37 26.92 18.23 17.28
C THR A 37 26.53 16.77 17.03
N GLY A 38 26.99 16.16 15.93
CA GLY A 38 26.70 14.76 15.62
C GLY A 38 25.26 14.51 15.18
N GLN A 39 24.58 15.52 14.64
CA GLN A 39 23.16 15.48 14.24
C GLN A 39 22.97 15.31 12.72
N LEU A 40 23.95 14.72 12.03
CA LEU A 40 23.82 14.38 10.60
C LEU A 40 22.86 13.23 10.36
N ALA A 41 22.90 12.24 11.26
CA ALA A 41 21.99 11.12 11.19
C ALA A 41 20.59 11.61 11.61
N PRO A 42 19.56 11.38 10.77
CA PRO A 42 18.20 11.71 11.15
C PRO A 42 17.73 10.81 12.31
N ASP A 43 16.65 11.21 12.96
CA ASP A 43 15.95 10.32 13.88
C ASP A 43 15.48 9.05 13.14
N GLY A 44 15.37 7.94 13.89
CA GLY A 44 14.99 6.64 13.30
C GLY A 44 16.15 5.85 12.69
N THR A 45 17.40 6.11 13.03
CA THR A 45 18.50 5.21 12.62
C THR A 45 18.34 3.81 13.20
N TYR A 46 18.71 2.80 12.43
CA TYR A 46 18.77 1.40 12.87
C TYR A 46 20.18 0.84 12.66
N ARG A 47 20.52 -0.21 13.41
CA ARG A 47 21.82 -0.90 13.30
C ARG A 47 21.81 -2.04 12.28
N ALA A 48 20.70 -2.76 12.21
CA ALA A 48 20.47 -3.88 11.31
C ALA A 48 18.96 -4.13 11.18
N ILE A 49 18.54 -4.76 10.09
CA ILE A 49 17.17 -5.26 9.95
C ILE A 49 16.98 -6.43 10.96
N PRO A 50 15.92 -6.43 11.78
CA PRO A 50 15.67 -7.51 12.73
C PRO A 50 15.52 -8.88 12.04
N GLY A 51 16.04 -9.94 12.68
CA GLY A 51 16.07 -11.28 12.09
C GLY A 51 14.70 -11.89 11.74
N TYR A 52 13.59 -11.40 12.29
CA TYR A 52 12.25 -11.88 11.93
C TYR A 52 11.83 -11.48 10.50
N TRP A 53 12.40 -10.41 9.93
CA TRP A 53 12.20 -10.08 8.52
C TRP A 53 12.96 -11.04 7.60
N GLN A 54 14.16 -11.47 8.00
CA GLN A 54 14.89 -12.53 7.29
C GLN A 54 14.12 -13.86 7.36
N GLN A 55 13.63 -14.24 8.55
CA GLN A 55 12.79 -15.44 8.72
C GLN A 55 11.53 -15.39 7.84
N THR A 56 10.94 -14.20 7.69
CA THR A 56 9.77 -13.99 6.82
C THR A 56 10.16 -14.22 5.36
N ALA A 57 11.26 -13.65 4.88
CA ALA A 57 11.74 -13.83 3.51
C ALA A 57 12.11 -15.30 3.22
N ASP A 58 12.81 -15.96 4.14
CA ASP A 58 13.17 -17.38 4.01
C ASP A 58 11.93 -18.27 4.00
N TRP A 59 10.96 -18.00 4.88
CA TRP A 59 9.69 -18.74 4.89
C TRP A 59 8.93 -18.57 3.58
N LEU A 60 8.85 -17.35 3.05
CA LEU A 60 8.22 -17.09 1.75
C LEU A 60 8.94 -17.81 0.61
N ARG A 61 10.27 -17.82 0.58
CA ARG A 61 11.03 -18.62 -0.38
C ARG A 61 10.65 -20.09 -0.31
N ASP A 62 10.62 -20.65 0.89
CA ASP A 62 10.39 -22.08 1.10
C ASP A 62 8.93 -22.53 0.87
N HIS A 63 7.96 -21.59 0.75
CA HIS A 63 6.52 -21.90 0.64
C HIS A 63 5.80 -21.23 -0.55
N ALA A 64 6.42 -20.24 -1.21
CA ALA A 64 5.83 -19.56 -2.36
C ALA A 64 6.30 -20.13 -3.69
N ASP A 65 7.41 -20.86 -3.74
CA ASP A 65 7.76 -21.68 -4.88
C ASP A 65 6.76 -22.85 -4.91
N GLY A 66 5.88 -22.89 -5.90
CA GLY A 66 4.69 -23.76 -5.92
C GLY A 66 4.98 -25.26 -6.12
N ASP A 67 6.05 -25.78 -5.51
CA ASP A 67 6.22 -27.21 -5.31
C ASP A 67 5.08 -27.68 -4.39
N ASP A 68 4.07 -28.33 -4.96
CA ASP A 68 3.23 -29.24 -4.20
C ASP A 68 4.15 -30.36 -3.67
N PRO A 69 4.37 -30.48 -2.34
CA PRO A 69 5.24 -31.52 -1.80
C PRO A 69 4.71 -32.94 -2.03
N ASP A 70 3.45 -33.09 -2.48
CA ASP A 70 2.82 -34.36 -2.84
C ASP A 70 2.78 -34.62 -4.35
N ASP A 71 3.15 -33.66 -5.21
CA ASP A 71 3.17 -33.85 -6.66
C ASP A 71 4.49 -34.51 -7.13
N ASN A 72 4.46 -35.84 -7.20
CA ASN A 72 5.52 -36.65 -7.79
C ASN A 72 5.28 -36.95 -9.27
N ASN A 73 4.62 -36.07 -10.03
CA ASN A 73 4.38 -36.27 -11.45
C ASN A 73 5.49 -35.64 -12.32
N PRO A 74 6.46 -36.43 -12.83
CA PRO A 74 7.53 -35.91 -13.69
C PRO A 74 7.04 -35.42 -15.07
N ASP A 75 5.76 -35.62 -15.41
CA ASP A 75 5.17 -35.18 -16.68
C ASP A 75 4.46 -33.81 -16.57
N ASP A 76 4.39 -33.20 -15.38
CA ASP A 76 3.80 -31.86 -15.24
C ASP A 76 4.81 -30.76 -15.63
N ASN A 77 4.65 -30.22 -16.83
CA ASN A 77 5.37 -29.02 -17.27
C ASN A 77 4.74 -27.74 -16.70
N ASN A 78 3.94 -27.84 -15.64
CA ASN A 78 3.46 -26.69 -14.89
C ASN A 78 4.64 -26.11 -14.11
N ALA A 79 5.38 -25.20 -14.74
CA ALA A 79 6.38 -24.40 -14.06
C ALA A 79 5.66 -23.66 -12.93
N ALA A 80 5.70 -24.22 -11.72
CA ALA A 80 5.02 -23.64 -10.58
C ALA A 80 5.51 -22.21 -10.39
N HIS A 81 4.63 -21.24 -10.66
CA HIS A 81 5.00 -19.85 -10.60
C HIS A 81 4.96 -19.36 -9.17
N PRO A 82 5.96 -18.58 -8.72
CA PRO A 82 6.05 -18.24 -7.32
C PRO A 82 4.88 -17.35 -6.91
N GLY A 83 4.24 -17.70 -5.80
CA GLY A 83 3.15 -16.93 -5.20
C GLY A 83 3.59 -15.55 -4.76
N ARG A 84 2.78 -14.52 -5.02
CA ARG A 84 3.09 -13.16 -4.55
C ARG A 84 2.69 -13.00 -3.09
N ALA A 85 3.57 -12.38 -2.30
CA ALA A 85 3.24 -11.92 -0.95
C ALA A 85 2.81 -10.44 -0.93
N LEU A 86 1.67 -10.11 -0.30
CA LEU A 86 1.25 -8.72 -0.05
C LEU A 86 1.60 -8.30 1.38
N VAL A 87 2.38 -7.23 1.54
CA VAL A 87 2.71 -6.66 2.87
C VAL A 87 1.63 -5.66 3.29
N VAL A 88 1.06 -5.86 4.49
CA VAL A 88 -0.05 -5.04 5.03
C VAL A 88 0.16 -4.71 6.51
N PRO A 89 -0.34 -3.57 7.01
CA PRO A 89 -0.99 -2.50 6.25
C PRO A 89 0.00 -1.73 5.37
N GLY A 90 -0.52 -1.13 4.29
CA GLY A 90 0.21 -0.12 3.53
C GLY A 90 0.59 1.07 4.42
N ALA A 91 1.70 1.71 4.08
CA ALA A 91 2.18 2.93 4.71
C ALA A 91 2.90 3.77 3.64
N PRO A 92 2.87 5.11 3.68
CA PRO A 92 3.58 5.94 2.70
C PRO A 92 5.05 5.57 2.55
N PHE A 93 5.70 5.27 3.67
CA PHE A 93 7.08 4.78 3.74
C PHE A 93 7.21 3.75 4.85
N ALA A 94 8.20 2.89 4.71
CA ALA A 94 8.57 1.91 5.72
C ALA A 94 9.30 2.60 6.89
N ASP A 95 8.54 2.92 7.93
CA ASP A 95 9.01 3.50 9.18
C ASP A 95 8.60 2.59 10.34
N GLN A 96 9.55 1.87 10.91
CA GLN A 96 9.30 0.87 11.94
C GLN A 96 9.68 1.40 13.32
N LEU A 97 9.14 0.78 14.36
CA LEU A 97 9.50 0.99 15.77
C LEU A 97 11.01 0.85 16.04
N TRP A 98 11.73 0.12 15.19
CA TRP A 98 13.17 -0.10 15.29
C TRP A 98 14.01 0.78 14.35
N GLY A 99 13.37 1.53 13.44
CA GLY A 99 14.02 2.51 12.59
C GLY A 99 13.32 2.75 11.24
N LEU A 100 13.75 3.81 10.56
CA LEU A 100 13.26 4.27 9.27
C LEU A 100 14.10 3.66 8.14
N THR A 101 13.55 2.69 7.42
CA THR A 101 14.18 2.11 6.22
C THR A 101 13.82 2.85 4.93
N ARG A 102 12.73 3.64 4.94
CA ARG A 102 12.07 4.26 3.78
C ARG A 102 11.47 3.24 2.82
N ASP A 103 12.30 2.30 2.34
CA ASP A 103 11.91 1.16 1.50
C ASP A 103 11.58 -0.06 2.36
N GLU A 104 10.77 -0.97 1.84
CA GLU A 104 10.34 -2.17 2.57
C GLU A 104 11.52 -3.09 2.95
N PRO A 105 11.56 -3.65 4.19
CA PRO A 105 12.59 -4.61 4.58
C PRO A 105 12.65 -5.86 3.71
N LEU A 106 11.55 -6.25 3.05
CA LEU A 106 11.55 -7.36 2.09
C LEU A 106 12.26 -7.03 0.77
N GLN A 107 12.42 -5.75 0.41
CA GLN A 107 13.05 -5.36 -0.86
C GLN A 107 14.49 -5.89 -1.01
N PRO A 108 15.38 -5.77 0.00
CA PRO A 108 16.72 -6.37 -0.06
C PRO A 108 16.77 -7.85 0.39
N LEU A 109 15.72 -8.39 1.02
CA LEU A 109 15.76 -9.72 1.64
C LEU A 109 15.04 -10.81 0.84
N SER A 110 13.96 -10.46 0.14
CA SER A 110 13.10 -11.42 -0.55
C SER A 110 13.70 -11.86 -1.88
N THR A 111 13.59 -13.15 -2.19
CA THR A 111 13.83 -13.72 -3.51
C THR A 111 12.54 -14.09 -4.24
N THR A 112 11.39 -13.98 -3.57
CA THR A 112 10.07 -14.27 -4.14
C THR A 112 9.30 -12.97 -4.44
N PRO A 113 8.32 -13.00 -5.37
CA PRO A 113 7.51 -11.83 -5.68
C PRO A 113 6.78 -11.31 -4.45
N TRP A 114 6.80 -10.00 -4.27
CA TRP A 114 6.05 -9.33 -3.22
C TRP A 114 5.48 -8.01 -3.72
N ALA A 115 4.50 -7.47 -2.99
CA ALA A 115 3.89 -6.18 -3.25
C ALA A 115 3.56 -5.46 -1.94
N VAL A 116 3.46 -4.14 -2.02
CA VAL A 116 3.02 -3.25 -0.95
C VAL A 116 2.28 -2.07 -1.56
N ARG A 117 1.39 -1.45 -0.78
CA ARG A 117 0.87 -0.12 -1.09
C ARG A 117 1.67 0.93 -0.33
N ASP A 118 2.61 1.57 -1.02
CA ASP A 118 3.42 2.69 -0.53
C ASP A 118 2.91 4.04 -1.06
N ALA A 119 3.59 5.17 -0.81
CA ALA A 119 3.13 6.49 -1.21
C ALA A 119 2.97 6.67 -2.73
N ILE A 120 3.97 6.20 -3.50
CA ILE A 120 4.04 6.36 -4.95
C ILE A 120 4.60 5.06 -5.55
N PRO A 121 3.74 4.06 -5.79
CA PRO A 121 4.17 2.81 -6.38
C PRO A 121 4.73 3.03 -7.79
N LEU A 122 5.78 2.30 -8.15
CA LEU A 122 6.29 2.25 -9.53
C LEU A 122 5.45 1.32 -10.42
N THR A 123 4.13 1.47 -10.35
CA THR A 123 3.15 0.67 -11.10
C THR A 123 2.14 1.58 -11.82
N PRO A 124 1.47 1.11 -12.87
CA PRO A 124 0.44 1.88 -13.55
C PRO A 124 -0.73 2.23 -12.61
N PRO A 125 -1.42 3.37 -12.82
CA PRO A 125 -2.54 3.83 -11.99
C PRO A 125 -3.62 2.77 -11.74
N GLY A 126 -3.94 1.93 -12.75
CA GLY A 126 -4.94 0.88 -12.59
C GLY A 126 -4.57 -0.18 -11.54
N ALA A 127 -3.28 -0.52 -11.41
CA ALA A 127 -2.81 -1.42 -10.36
C ALA A 127 -2.93 -0.77 -8.97
N ILE A 128 -2.66 0.54 -8.87
CA ILE A 128 -2.82 1.31 -7.63
C ILE A 128 -4.29 1.29 -7.19
N ARG A 129 -5.24 1.54 -8.10
CA ARG A 129 -6.68 1.50 -7.79
C ARG A 129 -7.15 0.12 -7.32
N ALA A 130 -6.66 -0.94 -7.94
CA ALA A 130 -6.97 -2.32 -7.54
C ALA A 130 -6.38 -2.67 -6.15
N MET A 131 -5.20 -2.15 -5.81
CA MET A 131 -4.64 -2.30 -4.46
C MET A 131 -5.36 -1.42 -3.43
N ASP A 132 -5.80 -0.23 -3.80
CA ASP A 132 -6.52 0.70 -2.92
C ASP A 132 -7.86 0.13 -2.44
N SER A 133 -8.54 -0.71 -3.24
CA SER A 133 -9.74 -1.41 -2.75
C SER A 133 -9.42 -2.38 -1.62
N VAL A 134 -8.30 -3.11 -1.70
CA VAL A 134 -7.86 -4.03 -0.64
C VAL A 134 -7.39 -3.25 0.58
N GLN A 135 -6.55 -2.22 0.39
CA GLN A 135 -6.06 -1.38 1.49
C GLN A 135 -7.21 -0.73 2.24
N ARG A 136 -8.28 -0.29 1.57
CA ARG A 136 -9.45 0.33 2.21
C ARG A 136 -10.15 -0.61 3.19
N ASP A 137 -10.33 -1.89 2.86
CA ASP A 137 -10.96 -2.84 3.77
C ASP A 137 -10.04 -3.23 4.94
N ILE A 138 -8.73 -3.31 4.70
CA ILE A 138 -7.71 -3.52 5.73
C ILE A 138 -7.68 -2.33 6.70
N ALA A 139 -7.63 -1.10 6.18
CA ALA A 139 -7.57 0.12 6.98
C ALA A 139 -8.86 0.35 7.78
N ALA A 140 -10.01 0.03 7.20
CA ALA A 140 -11.31 0.14 7.87
C ALA A 140 -11.55 -0.96 8.94
N GLY A 141 -10.74 -2.03 8.97
CA GLY A 141 -10.96 -3.17 9.87
C GLY A 141 -12.25 -3.94 9.56
N ARG A 142 -12.71 -3.91 8.29
CA ARG A 142 -13.97 -4.53 7.86
C ARG A 142 -13.68 -5.85 7.13
N PRO A 143 -14.07 -7.00 7.69
CA PRO A 143 -14.01 -8.26 6.99
C PRO A 143 -14.87 -8.28 5.72
N SER A 144 -14.39 -8.95 4.68
CA SER A 144 -15.09 -9.13 3.41
C SER A 144 -15.06 -10.61 2.97
N PRO A 145 -16.21 -11.25 2.69
CA PRO A 145 -16.25 -12.58 2.09
C PRO A 145 -15.66 -12.66 0.68
N GLY A 146 -15.48 -11.54 -0.03
CA GLY A 146 -14.84 -11.48 -1.35
C GLY A 146 -13.33 -11.23 -1.32
N LEU A 147 -12.74 -11.00 -0.14
CA LEU A 147 -11.35 -10.57 -0.02
C LEU A 147 -10.35 -11.62 -0.55
N ALA A 148 -10.51 -12.89 -0.16
CA ALA A 148 -9.62 -13.96 -0.62
C ALA A 148 -9.66 -14.12 -2.14
N ALA A 149 -10.85 -14.12 -2.75
CA ALA A 149 -11.01 -14.18 -4.20
C ALA A 149 -10.41 -12.97 -4.93
N THR A 150 -10.46 -11.80 -4.31
CA THR A 150 -9.84 -10.57 -4.84
C THR A 150 -8.31 -10.66 -4.81
N LEU A 151 -7.75 -11.11 -3.69
CA LEU A 151 -6.30 -11.31 -3.53
C LEU A 151 -5.77 -12.38 -4.50
N ALA A 152 -6.45 -13.52 -4.59
CA ALA A 152 -6.14 -14.58 -5.54
C ALA A 152 -6.17 -14.06 -6.98
N GLY A 153 -7.20 -13.28 -7.36
CA GLY A 153 -7.28 -12.63 -8.67
C GLY A 153 -6.17 -11.63 -8.99
N GLN A 154 -5.42 -11.18 -7.97
CA GLN A 154 -4.22 -10.33 -8.11
C GLN A 154 -2.92 -11.13 -8.07
N GLY A 155 -3.00 -12.46 -8.02
CA GLY A 155 -1.87 -13.39 -7.91
C GLY A 155 -1.23 -13.42 -6.53
N ILE A 156 -1.98 -13.04 -5.48
CA ILE A 156 -1.49 -12.99 -4.09
C ILE A 156 -1.86 -14.29 -3.38
N ASP A 157 -0.83 -15.01 -2.92
CA ASP A 157 -0.97 -16.28 -2.21
C ASP A 157 -0.77 -16.11 -0.70
N PHE A 158 0.02 -15.11 -0.32
CA PHE A 158 0.32 -14.81 1.08
C PHE A 158 0.09 -13.33 1.40
N VAL A 159 -0.45 -13.07 2.58
CA VAL A 159 -0.54 -11.73 3.16
C VAL A 159 0.35 -11.67 4.38
N VAL A 160 1.36 -10.81 4.34
CA VAL A 160 2.31 -10.55 5.43
C VAL A 160 1.80 -9.36 6.24
N LEU A 161 1.16 -9.63 7.37
CA LEU A 161 0.75 -8.61 8.32
C LEU A 161 1.93 -8.19 9.20
N ARG A 162 2.37 -6.94 9.06
CA ARG A 162 3.37 -6.29 9.91
C ARG A 162 2.74 -5.47 11.03
N ALA A 163 3.23 -5.65 12.24
CA ALA A 163 2.80 -4.91 13.43
C ALA A 163 3.88 -3.97 13.99
N ASP A 164 5.03 -3.88 13.33
CA ASP A 164 6.20 -3.14 13.78
C ASP A 164 6.30 -1.71 13.22
N LEU A 165 5.26 -1.19 12.56
CA LEU A 165 5.22 0.22 12.12
C LEU A 165 5.07 1.20 13.29
N ASP A 166 5.79 2.32 13.21
CA ASP A 166 5.70 3.40 14.20
C ASP A 166 4.29 4.06 14.20
N PRO A 167 3.65 4.22 15.37
CA PRO A 167 2.33 4.85 15.46
C PRO A 167 2.23 6.29 15.00
N GLU A 168 3.29 7.06 15.24
CA GLU A 168 3.28 8.51 15.20
C GLU A 168 3.71 8.99 13.80
N THR A 169 4.68 8.31 13.19
CA THR A 169 5.32 8.77 11.94
C THR A 169 4.92 7.97 10.70
N SER A 170 4.60 6.68 10.83
CA SER A 170 4.33 5.83 9.66
C SER A 170 3.01 6.16 8.95
N ARG A 171 2.08 6.85 9.62
CA ARG A 171 0.76 7.24 9.07
C ARG A 171 0.01 6.06 8.40
N SER A 172 0.08 4.88 9.02
CA SER A 172 -0.58 3.66 8.56
C SER A 172 -1.80 3.32 9.42
N ALA A 173 -2.67 2.46 8.89
CA ALA A 173 -3.68 1.77 9.65
C ALA A 173 -3.09 1.04 10.86
N ARG A 174 -3.92 0.88 11.90
CA ARG A 174 -3.54 0.11 13.09
C ARG A 174 -3.44 -1.39 12.73
N PRO A 175 -2.37 -2.10 13.13
CA PRO A 175 -2.23 -3.53 12.84
C PRO A 175 -3.38 -4.39 13.37
N LEU A 176 -4.04 -3.95 14.45
CA LEU A 176 -5.23 -4.60 14.99
C LEU A 176 -6.40 -4.62 13.99
N LEU A 177 -6.62 -3.52 13.26
CA LEU A 177 -7.68 -3.43 12.24
C LEU A 177 -7.36 -4.35 11.07
N ALA A 178 -6.10 -4.34 10.61
CA ALA A 178 -5.65 -5.24 9.56
C ALA A 178 -5.83 -6.72 9.98
N GLN A 179 -5.44 -7.11 11.20
CA GLN A 179 -5.66 -8.46 11.70
C GLN A 179 -7.15 -8.82 11.78
N GLN A 180 -8.00 -7.89 12.20
CA GLN A 180 -9.45 -8.08 12.27
C GLN A 180 -10.03 -8.36 10.87
N THR A 181 -9.65 -7.57 9.86
CA THR A 181 -10.05 -7.81 8.47
C THR A 181 -9.60 -9.19 8.00
N LEU A 182 -8.33 -9.55 8.21
CA LEU A 182 -7.78 -10.83 7.73
C LEU A 182 -8.40 -12.04 8.44
N THR A 183 -8.57 -11.97 9.77
CA THR A 183 -9.10 -13.09 10.56
C THR A 183 -10.61 -13.25 10.41
N GLY A 184 -11.33 -12.15 10.17
CA GLY A 184 -12.77 -12.16 10.00
C GLY A 184 -13.23 -12.50 8.57
N SER A 185 -12.32 -12.49 7.59
CA SER A 185 -12.65 -12.74 6.19
C SER A 185 -12.47 -14.23 5.87
N PRO A 186 -13.50 -14.91 5.34
CA PRO A 186 -13.38 -16.27 4.82
C PRO A 186 -12.26 -16.42 3.78
N GLY A 187 -11.63 -17.59 3.74
CA GLY A 187 -10.57 -17.90 2.78
C GLY A 187 -9.19 -17.34 3.14
N LEU A 188 -9.01 -16.80 4.35
CA LEU A 188 -7.73 -16.35 4.86
C LEU A 188 -7.36 -17.11 6.14
N ARG A 189 -6.19 -17.74 6.15
CA ARG A 189 -5.74 -18.56 7.28
C ARG A 189 -4.33 -18.19 7.70
N ARG A 190 -4.15 -17.86 8.98
CA ARG A 190 -2.80 -17.64 9.52
C ARG A 190 -1.99 -18.93 9.49
N VAL A 191 -0.80 -18.88 8.87
CA VAL A 191 0.09 -20.02 8.64
C VAL A 191 1.43 -19.89 9.35
N ALA A 192 1.91 -18.67 9.58
CA ALA A 192 3.18 -18.44 10.28
C ALA A 192 3.14 -17.16 11.13
N THR A 193 4.11 -17.04 12.03
CA THR A 193 4.30 -15.88 12.90
C THR A 193 5.78 -15.77 13.25
N PHE A 194 6.33 -14.56 13.16
CA PHE A 194 7.75 -14.30 13.43
C PHE A 194 7.95 -13.07 14.31
N GLY A 195 9.06 -13.07 15.03
CA GLY A 195 9.49 -11.96 15.87
C GLY A 195 8.82 -11.88 17.25
N PRO A 196 9.26 -10.93 18.08
CA PRO A 196 8.69 -10.70 19.40
C PRO A 196 7.28 -10.13 19.29
N ARG A 197 6.59 -10.06 20.44
CA ARG A 197 5.41 -9.21 20.53
C ARG A 197 5.86 -7.76 20.58
N VAL A 198 5.39 -6.95 19.63
CA VAL A 198 5.69 -5.54 19.48
C VAL A 198 4.45 -4.71 19.79
N GLY A 199 4.71 -3.54 20.33
CA GLY A 199 3.75 -2.52 20.67
C GLY A 199 4.51 -1.22 20.97
N PRO A 200 3.85 -0.05 20.87
CA PRO A 200 4.51 1.20 21.21
C PRO A 200 4.96 1.19 22.68
N PRO A 201 6.13 1.75 23.00
CA PRO A 201 6.59 1.86 24.38
C PRO A 201 5.54 2.52 25.28
N SER A 202 5.18 1.85 26.37
CA SER A 202 4.22 2.34 27.36
C SER A 202 4.80 2.29 28.78
N ALA A 203 4.42 3.27 29.60
CA ALA A 203 4.76 3.31 31.02
C ALA A 203 3.61 2.75 31.86
N ARG A 204 3.90 2.24 33.06
CA ARG A 204 2.87 1.74 33.98
C ARG A 204 1.85 2.85 34.28
N GLY A 205 0.57 2.55 34.08
CA GLY A 205 -0.53 3.50 34.29
C GLY A 205 -0.79 4.45 33.12
N VAL A 206 -0.05 4.33 32.01
CA VAL A 206 -0.24 5.12 30.80
C VAL A 206 -0.84 4.24 29.71
N VAL A 207 -2.00 4.65 29.18
CA VAL A 207 -2.64 4.03 28.02
C VAL A 207 -2.36 4.90 26.80
N ARG A 208 -1.72 4.33 25.78
CA ARG A 208 -1.53 4.99 24.48
C ARG A 208 -2.63 4.60 23.50
N ASP A 209 -2.99 5.55 22.63
CA ASP A 209 -3.93 5.34 21.52
C ASP A 209 -5.24 4.66 21.98
N ASN A 210 -5.77 5.06 23.14
CA ASN A 210 -6.98 4.49 23.75
C ASN A 210 -6.95 2.95 23.94
N GLY A 211 -5.76 2.34 24.02
CA GLY A 211 -5.62 0.88 24.14
C GLY A 211 -5.79 0.14 22.81
N LEU A 212 -5.85 0.85 21.67
CA LEU A 212 -6.03 0.28 20.32
C LEU A 212 -4.74 -0.27 19.71
N ARG A 213 -3.66 -0.35 20.50
CA ARG A 213 -2.37 -0.94 20.12
C ARG A 213 -1.95 -2.00 21.14
N PRO A 214 -2.65 -3.16 21.16
CA PRO A 214 -2.20 -4.28 21.97
C PRO A 214 -0.85 -4.79 21.46
N ASP A 215 -0.09 -5.44 22.34
CA ASP A 215 1.10 -6.16 21.91
C ASP A 215 0.69 -7.24 20.90
N MET A 216 1.32 -7.27 19.73
CA MET A 216 1.04 -8.22 18.64
C MET A 216 2.35 -8.84 18.15
N PRO A 217 2.37 -10.07 17.63
CA PRO A 217 3.57 -10.59 16.97
C PRO A 217 4.00 -9.64 15.84
N ALA A 218 5.31 -9.40 15.73
CA ALA A 218 5.87 -8.46 14.75
C ALA A 218 5.42 -8.76 13.32
N ILE A 219 5.45 -10.03 12.93
CA ILE A 219 4.96 -10.51 11.63
C ILE A 219 3.98 -11.66 11.82
N GLN A 220 2.90 -11.66 11.06
CA GLN A 220 1.98 -12.78 10.89
C GLN A 220 1.76 -13.02 9.40
N ILE A 221 1.81 -14.27 8.95
CA ILE A 221 1.58 -14.62 7.54
C ILE A 221 0.25 -15.34 7.43
N PHE A 222 -0.60 -14.90 6.51
CA PHE A 222 -1.87 -15.51 6.16
C PHE A 222 -1.79 -16.10 4.76
N ALA A 223 -2.16 -17.35 4.58
CA ALA A 223 -2.38 -17.94 3.27
C ALA A 223 -3.76 -17.54 2.73
N VAL A 224 -3.82 -17.34 1.42
CA VAL A 224 -5.04 -17.04 0.66
C VAL A 224 -5.55 -18.33 0.04
N ASP A 225 -6.78 -18.70 0.36
CA ASP A 225 -7.45 -19.84 -0.26
C ASP A 225 -7.90 -19.45 -1.68
N HIS A 226 -7.49 -20.25 -2.66
CA HIS A 226 -7.81 -20.06 -4.07
C HIS A 226 -9.20 -20.58 -4.49
N GLY A 227 -10.00 -21.06 -3.52
CA GLY A 227 -11.26 -21.76 -3.78
C GLY A 227 -10.99 -23.14 -4.38
N GLY A 228 -11.30 -24.20 -3.66
CA GLY A 228 -10.97 -25.59 -4.02
C GLY A 228 -11.71 -26.20 -5.22
N ASN A 229 -12.09 -25.40 -6.22
CA ASN A 229 -12.58 -25.91 -7.50
C ASN A 229 -11.50 -25.72 -8.57
N SER A 230 -10.84 -26.83 -8.93
CA SER A 230 -9.95 -26.95 -10.08
C SER A 230 -10.58 -26.51 -11.41
N ASP A 231 -11.91 -26.37 -11.45
CA ASP A 231 -12.69 -26.05 -12.67
C ASP A 231 -13.02 -24.56 -12.83
N ALA A 232 -12.80 -23.74 -11.80
CA ALA A 232 -12.98 -22.28 -11.89
C ALA A 232 -11.59 -21.65 -11.92
N ALA A 233 -11.11 -21.29 -13.12
CA ALA A 233 -9.86 -20.59 -13.41
C ALA A 233 -9.39 -19.67 -12.26
N SER A 234 -8.69 -20.25 -11.30
CA SER A 234 -7.99 -19.51 -10.25
C SER A 234 -6.69 -19.04 -10.88
N PHE A 235 -6.32 -17.78 -10.63
CA PHE A 235 -5.02 -17.29 -11.07
C PHE A 235 -3.94 -18.09 -10.33
N PRO A 236 -3.08 -18.86 -11.02
CA PRO A 236 -2.06 -19.68 -10.38
C PRO A 236 -0.89 -18.80 -9.94
N GLY A 237 -1.06 -18.09 -8.83
CA GLY A 237 -0.08 -17.14 -8.31
C GLY A 237 0.29 -16.08 -9.36
N THR A 238 1.60 -15.98 -9.66
CA THR A 238 2.11 -15.02 -10.66
C THR A 238 2.22 -15.59 -12.08
N GLY A 239 1.73 -16.80 -12.31
CA GLY A 239 1.81 -17.49 -13.58
C GLY A 239 0.88 -16.96 -14.66
N PRO A 240 1.25 -17.12 -15.95
CA PRO A 240 0.32 -16.86 -17.04
C PRO A 240 -0.77 -17.93 -17.03
N MET A 241 -1.98 -17.55 -17.43
CA MET A 241 -3.07 -18.47 -17.70
C MET A 241 -3.77 -18.09 -19.00
N LEU A 242 -4.36 -19.09 -19.65
CA LEU A 242 -5.23 -18.87 -20.80
C LEU A 242 -6.69 -18.89 -20.33
N THR A 243 -7.47 -17.90 -20.76
CA THR A 243 -8.90 -17.83 -20.50
C THR A 243 -9.64 -17.50 -21.79
N ASP A 244 -10.81 -18.10 -21.98
CA ASP A 244 -11.66 -17.75 -23.11
C ASP A 244 -12.29 -16.38 -22.85
N THR A 245 -11.97 -15.42 -23.73
CA THR A 245 -12.52 -14.06 -23.68
C THR A 245 -14.05 -14.00 -23.71
N ALA A 246 -14.73 -15.02 -24.25
CA ALA A 246 -16.19 -15.11 -24.24
C ALA A 246 -16.78 -15.53 -22.88
N SER A 247 -15.96 -16.14 -22.02
CA SER A 247 -16.35 -16.55 -20.65
C SER A 247 -15.91 -15.56 -19.57
N ALA A 248 -14.95 -14.68 -19.87
CA ALA A 248 -14.50 -13.63 -18.97
C ALA A 248 -15.59 -12.58 -18.72
N ALA A 249 -15.83 -12.25 -17.45
CA ALA A 249 -16.83 -11.26 -17.08
C ALA A 249 -16.46 -9.86 -17.60
N ARG A 250 -17.43 -9.16 -18.20
CA ARG A 250 -17.29 -7.74 -18.58
C ARG A 250 -17.77 -6.83 -17.47
N ILE A 251 -16.96 -5.84 -17.11
CA ILE A 251 -17.30 -4.86 -16.09
C ILE A 251 -17.11 -3.45 -16.63
N SER A 252 -18.14 -2.62 -16.55
CA SER A 252 -18.01 -1.19 -16.78
C SER A 252 -17.62 -0.54 -15.47
N GLY A 253 -16.37 -0.09 -15.40
CA GLY A 253 -15.88 0.71 -14.30
C GLY A 253 -14.37 0.67 -14.13
N GLY A 254 -13.91 1.08 -12.95
CA GLY A 254 -12.48 1.09 -12.61
C GLY A 254 -12.00 -0.27 -12.08
N PRO A 255 -10.68 -0.52 -12.03
CA PRO A 255 -10.13 -1.77 -11.49
C PRO A 255 -10.60 -2.10 -10.07
N GLU A 256 -10.88 -1.08 -9.24
CA GLU A 256 -11.42 -1.24 -7.89
C GLU A 256 -12.81 -1.90 -7.83
N SER A 257 -13.55 -1.90 -8.95
CA SER A 257 -14.88 -2.52 -9.02
C SER A 257 -14.85 -4.03 -8.84
N ILE A 258 -13.75 -4.69 -9.24
CA ILE A 258 -13.62 -6.15 -9.18
C ILE A 258 -13.77 -6.63 -7.73
N ALA A 259 -13.15 -5.94 -6.78
CA ALA A 259 -13.24 -6.27 -5.35
C ALA A 259 -14.69 -6.16 -4.84
N ALA A 260 -15.41 -5.10 -5.23
CA ALA A 260 -16.81 -4.90 -4.84
C ALA A 260 -17.74 -5.96 -5.44
N VAL A 261 -17.52 -6.34 -6.71
CA VAL A 261 -18.29 -7.41 -7.37
C VAL A 261 -18.01 -8.76 -6.72
N GLN A 262 -16.74 -9.07 -6.39
CA GLN A 262 -16.37 -10.31 -5.69
C GLN A 262 -17.05 -10.39 -4.30
N ASP A 263 -17.03 -9.30 -3.53
CA ASP A 263 -17.70 -9.22 -2.22
C ASP A 263 -19.21 -9.48 -2.34
N LEU A 264 -19.88 -8.81 -3.29
CA LEU A 264 -21.31 -9.01 -3.53
C LEU A 264 -21.64 -10.46 -3.93
N ARG A 265 -20.87 -11.03 -4.87
CA ARG A 265 -21.06 -12.42 -5.32
C ARG A 265 -20.92 -13.40 -4.16
N ALA A 266 -19.89 -13.25 -3.33
CA ALA A 266 -19.67 -14.09 -2.17
C ALA A 266 -20.83 -14.00 -1.17
N ARG A 267 -21.37 -12.79 -0.91
CA ARG A 267 -22.56 -12.59 -0.07
C ARG A 267 -23.82 -13.26 -0.62
N LEU A 268 -23.93 -13.36 -1.94
CA LEU A 268 -25.03 -14.04 -2.62
C LEU A 268 -24.81 -15.56 -2.76
N GLY A 269 -23.71 -16.10 -2.22
CA GLY A 269 -23.36 -17.52 -2.35
C GLY A 269 -22.98 -17.94 -3.77
N MET A 270 -22.60 -16.98 -4.62
CA MET A 270 -22.17 -17.23 -5.98
C MET A 270 -20.68 -17.60 -6.02
N ALA A 271 -20.27 -18.34 -7.05
CA ALA A 271 -18.86 -18.62 -7.30
C ALA A 271 -18.06 -17.31 -7.54
N PRO A 272 -16.74 -17.29 -7.26
CA PRO A 272 -15.87 -16.17 -7.59
C PRO A 272 -16.02 -15.72 -9.04
N LEU A 273 -15.75 -14.43 -9.29
CA LEU A 273 -15.87 -13.82 -10.61
C LEU A 273 -14.91 -14.44 -11.64
N GLY A 274 -13.71 -14.82 -11.19
CA GLY A 274 -12.64 -15.32 -12.05
C GLY A 274 -12.01 -14.23 -12.91
N PRO A 275 -11.33 -14.61 -14.01
CA PRO A 275 -10.71 -13.68 -14.94
C PRO A 275 -11.76 -12.70 -15.51
N SER A 276 -11.47 -11.41 -15.41
CA SER A 276 -12.42 -10.34 -15.75
C SER A 276 -11.75 -9.31 -16.64
N ILE A 277 -12.53 -8.65 -17.50
CA ILE A 277 -12.04 -7.64 -18.42
C ILE A 277 -12.89 -6.39 -18.26
N LEU A 278 -12.24 -5.25 -18.03
CA LEU A 278 -12.92 -3.96 -18.01
C LEU A 278 -13.41 -3.60 -19.42
N GLU A 279 -14.57 -2.97 -19.51
CA GLU A 279 -15.21 -2.65 -20.79
C GLU A 279 -14.37 -1.68 -21.64
N SER A 280 -13.76 -0.67 -21.02
CA SER A 280 -12.84 0.25 -21.70
C SER A 280 -11.63 -0.48 -22.32
N ASP A 281 -11.15 -1.53 -21.65
CA ASP A 281 -10.05 -2.36 -22.12
C ASP A 281 -10.50 -3.31 -23.23
N ALA A 282 -11.71 -3.87 -23.12
CA ALA A 282 -12.33 -4.70 -24.13
C ALA A 282 -12.50 -3.96 -25.46
N ALA A 283 -13.06 -2.75 -25.39
CA ALA A 283 -13.27 -1.87 -26.54
C ALA A 283 -11.94 -1.48 -27.19
N ARG A 284 -10.92 -1.15 -26.40
CA ARG A 284 -9.57 -0.83 -26.90
C ARG A 284 -8.91 -2.01 -27.60
N ALA A 285 -9.17 -3.22 -27.14
CA ALA A 285 -8.67 -4.46 -27.74
C ALA A 285 -9.52 -4.95 -28.93
N GLY A 286 -10.62 -4.27 -29.27
CA GLY A 286 -11.50 -4.67 -30.38
C GLY A 286 -12.29 -5.95 -30.12
N LEU A 287 -12.57 -6.26 -28.84
CA LEU A 287 -13.37 -7.42 -28.46
C LEU A 287 -14.87 -7.14 -28.71
N GLU A 288 -15.63 -8.19 -29.00
CA GLU A 288 -17.07 -8.08 -29.22
C GLU A 288 -17.81 -7.69 -27.93
N ASN A 289 -18.97 -7.06 -28.11
CA ASN A 289 -19.86 -6.72 -27.00
C ASN A 289 -20.31 -7.99 -26.28
N ALA A 290 -20.33 -7.94 -24.94
CA ALA A 290 -20.82 -9.02 -24.10
C ALA A 290 -21.69 -8.47 -22.94
N PRO A 291 -22.48 -9.31 -22.25
CA PRO A 291 -23.26 -8.89 -21.10
C PRO A 291 -22.38 -8.20 -20.05
N LEU A 292 -22.82 -7.03 -19.61
CA LEU A 292 -22.00 -6.08 -18.86
C LEU A 292 -22.51 -5.91 -17.43
N VAL A 293 -21.60 -6.02 -16.46
CA VAL A 293 -21.86 -5.56 -15.09
C VAL A 293 -21.50 -4.08 -15.01
N VAL A 294 -22.50 -3.22 -14.84
CA VAL A 294 -22.27 -1.77 -14.72
C VAL A 294 -22.03 -1.41 -13.26
N THR A 295 -20.97 -0.66 -13.00
CA THR A 295 -20.60 -0.19 -11.65
C THR A 295 -20.50 1.32 -11.61
N ASP A 296 -20.53 1.87 -10.40
CA ASP A 296 -20.42 3.31 -10.11
C ASP A 296 -18.96 3.76 -9.91
N THR A 297 -18.03 3.12 -10.61
CA THR A 297 -16.59 3.43 -10.57
C THR A 297 -16.06 3.71 -11.98
N PRO A 298 -14.93 4.40 -12.13
CA PRO A 298 -14.26 5.23 -11.12
C PRO A 298 -15.08 6.50 -10.82
N ALA A 299 -15.24 6.84 -9.55
CA ALA A 299 -15.93 8.07 -9.15
C ALA A 299 -14.99 9.29 -9.23
N ASP A 300 -15.50 10.47 -9.61
CA ASP A 300 -14.74 11.73 -9.57
C ASP A 300 -14.46 12.11 -8.12
N ARG A 301 -13.18 12.01 -7.75
CA ARG A 301 -12.65 12.34 -6.43
C ARG A 301 -11.34 13.08 -6.61
N GLU A 302 -10.90 13.73 -5.54
CA GLU A 302 -9.57 14.32 -5.45
C GLU A 302 -8.75 13.58 -4.40
N THR A 303 -7.53 13.18 -4.78
CA THR A 303 -6.66 12.31 -3.99
C THR A 303 -5.45 13.09 -3.47
N ASP A 304 -5.18 12.98 -2.17
CA ASP A 304 -3.97 13.47 -1.49
C ASP A 304 -2.85 12.43 -1.66
N PHE A 305 -2.11 12.56 -2.78
CA PHE A 305 -0.97 11.69 -3.07
C PHE A 305 0.09 11.80 -1.96
N GLY A 306 0.62 10.66 -1.52
CA GLY A 306 1.57 10.60 -0.39
C GLY A 306 0.95 10.12 0.93
N ARG A 307 -0.37 9.86 0.93
CA ARG A 307 -1.06 9.04 1.93
C ARG A 307 -1.65 7.80 1.24
N VAL A 308 -1.96 6.78 2.04
CA VAL A 308 -2.54 5.51 1.56
C VAL A 308 -3.88 5.21 2.21
N ASP A 309 -4.11 5.73 3.42
CA ASP A 309 -5.36 5.59 4.17
C ASP A 309 -6.14 6.90 4.17
N ASP A 310 -7.46 6.82 4.00
CA ASP A 310 -8.40 7.95 4.04
C ASP A 310 -7.94 9.19 3.24
N HIS A 311 -7.40 8.94 2.05
CA HIS A 311 -6.66 9.92 1.25
C HIS A 311 -7.41 10.44 0.02
N SER A 312 -8.66 10.05 -0.17
CA SER A 312 -9.53 10.54 -1.26
C SER A 312 -10.69 11.35 -0.70
N SER A 313 -11.04 12.45 -1.37
CA SER A 313 -12.19 13.28 -1.04
C SER A 313 -13.52 12.53 -1.18
N ALA A 314 -14.63 13.16 -0.79
CA ALA A 314 -15.96 12.75 -1.24
C ALA A 314 -16.09 12.80 -2.78
N ILE A 315 -17.18 12.22 -3.32
CA ILE A 315 -17.51 12.33 -4.74
C ILE A 315 -17.77 13.80 -5.08
N ARG A 316 -17.21 14.25 -6.21
CA ARG A 316 -17.29 15.63 -6.69
C ARG A 316 -18.27 15.78 -7.85
N ALA A 317 -18.78 16.99 -8.02
CA ALA A 317 -19.44 17.43 -9.24
C ALA A 317 -18.44 18.14 -10.19
N PRO A 318 -18.72 18.23 -11.51
CA PRO A 318 -17.81 18.85 -12.48
C PRO A 318 -17.39 20.30 -12.19
N GLY A 319 -18.21 21.05 -11.46
CA GLY A 319 -17.96 22.44 -11.08
C GLY A 319 -17.20 22.62 -9.77
N ASP A 320 -16.92 21.55 -9.03
CA ASP A 320 -16.28 21.64 -7.72
C ASP A 320 -14.84 22.15 -7.85
N ALA A 321 -14.49 23.11 -7.00
CA ALA A 321 -13.14 23.69 -7.00
C ALA A 321 -12.09 22.66 -6.56
N ARG A 322 -11.03 22.51 -7.38
CA ARG A 322 -9.83 21.73 -7.04
C ARG A 322 -9.15 22.27 -5.79
N ARG A 323 -8.73 21.37 -4.90
CA ARG A 323 -7.99 21.70 -3.66
C ARG A 323 -6.49 21.41 -3.78
N THR A 324 -6.10 20.53 -4.68
CA THR A 324 -4.70 20.20 -4.99
C THR A 324 -4.25 20.91 -6.26
N GLN A 325 -2.94 21.09 -6.39
CA GLN A 325 -2.31 21.69 -7.58
C GLN A 325 -1.81 20.61 -8.57
N ASN A 326 -2.29 19.38 -8.44
CA ASN A 326 -1.90 18.27 -9.29
C ASN A 326 -2.56 18.38 -10.68
N ALA A 327 -1.83 17.99 -11.73
CA ALA A 327 -2.37 17.94 -13.08
C ALA A 327 -3.60 17.02 -13.18
N ALA A 328 -3.52 15.83 -12.57
CA ALA A 328 -4.65 14.92 -12.42
C ALA A 328 -5.19 14.98 -10.97
N PRO A 329 -6.53 14.96 -10.77
CA PRO A 329 -7.12 14.95 -9.44
C PRO A 329 -7.02 13.59 -8.74
N ASP A 330 -6.94 12.49 -9.50
CA ASP A 330 -6.92 11.12 -8.99
C ASP A 330 -6.12 10.20 -9.95
N TYR A 331 -5.90 8.94 -9.56
CA TYR A 331 -5.29 7.91 -10.40
C TYR A 331 -6.19 7.62 -11.63
N PRO A 332 -5.74 7.93 -12.86
CA PRO A 332 -6.60 7.84 -14.05
C PRO A 332 -6.89 6.39 -14.47
N VAL A 333 -8.05 6.19 -15.11
CA VAL A 333 -8.43 4.93 -15.78
C VAL A 333 -8.68 5.26 -17.25
N ASP A 334 -7.77 4.83 -18.12
CA ASP A 334 -7.82 5.19 -19.54
C ASP A 334 -9.07 4.64 -20.23
N GLY A 335 -9.79 5.51 -20.94
CA GLY A 335 -10.97 5.14 -21.72
C GLY A 335 -12.24 4.84 -20.91
N GLN A 336 -12.21 5.00 -19.58
CA GLN A 336 -13.38 4.83 -18.72
C GLN A 336 -13.87 6.19 -18.22
N PRO A 337 -15.13 6.60 -18.52
CA PRO A 337 -15.72 7.82 -17.98
C PRO A 337 -15.81 7.80 -16.45
N LEU A 338 -15.66 8.97 -15.83
CA LEU A 338 -15.86 9.11 -14.38
C LEU A 338 -17.36 9.12 -14.04
N VAL A 339 -17.69 8.61 -12.87
CA VAL A 339 -18.99 8.80 -12.22
C VAL A 339 -18.93 10.03 -11.34
N GLU A 340 -19.79 11.00 -11.62
CA GLU A 340 -19.75 12.33 -11.01
C GLU A 340 -21.00 12.57 -10.15
N GLY A 341 -20.86 13.42 -9.14
CA GLY A 341 -21.99 13.91 -8.35
C GLY A 341 -22.86 14.84 -9.20
N GLN A 342 -24.18 14.66 -9.11
CA GLN A 342 -25.15 15.51 -9.80
C GLN A 342 -26.18 16.07 -8.82
N TRP A 343 -26.32 17.40 -8.81
CA TRP A 343 -27.35 18.09 -8.04
C TRP A 343 -28.61 18.23 -8.87
N LEU A 344 -29.75 17.83 -8.30
CA LEU A 344 -31.05 17.85 -8.96
C LEU A 344 -32.00 18.77 -8.21
N LEU A 345 -32.74 19.62 -8.95
CA LEU A 345 -33.97 20.26 -8.48
C LEU A 345 -35.12 19.58 -9.18
N ASP A 346 -36.09 19.03 -8.43
CA ASP A 346 -37.25 18.34 -9.01
C ASP A 346 -36.88 17.25 -10.04
N ASN A 347 -35.78 16.52 -9.78
CA ASN A 347 -35.19 15.51 -10.68
C ASN A 347 -34.64 16.04 -12.02
N ALA A 348 -34.50 17.36 -12.17
CA ALA A 348 -33.86 17.98 -13.32
C ALA A 348 -32.41 18.38 -12.99
N PRO A 349 -31.42 17.99 -13.82
CA PRO A 349 -30.03 18.36 -13.62
C PRO A 349 -29.74 19.79 -14.07
N GLY A 350 -28.73 20.42 -13.47
CA GLY A 350 -28.27 21.76 -13.87
C GLY A 350 -29.13 22.93 -13.37
N GLU A 351 -30.22 22.64 -12.67
CA GLU A 351 -31.13 23.64 -12.09
C GLU A 351 -30.66 24.15 -10.72
N VAL A 352 -29.62 23.55 -10.13
CA VAL A 352 -28.99 23.98 -8.86
C VAL A 352 -27.50 24.12 -9.05
N SER A 353 -26.95 25.26 -8.59
CA SER A 353 -25.52 25.44 -8.35
C SER A 353 -25.32 25.53 -6.84
N VAL A 354 -24.44 24.67 -6.30
CA VAL A 354 -24.13 24.59 -4.86
C VAL A 354 -22.76 25.19 -4.58
#